data_AF-A0A8T3ZQ43-F1
#
_entry.id   AF-A0A8T3ZQ43-F1
#
_cell.length_a   1.000
_cell.length_b   1.000
_cell.length_c   1.000
_cell.angle_alpha   90.00
_cell.angle_beta   90.00
_cell.angle_gamma   90.00
#
_symmetry.space_group_name_H-M   'P 1'
#
loop_
_entity.id
_entity.type
_entity.pdbx_description
1 polymer ?
#
loop_
_entity_poly.entity_id
_entity_poly.type
_entity_poly.pdbx_seq_one_letter_code
_entity_poly.pdbx_strand_id
1 'polypeptide(L)'
;MGKITKVGGRGTSKRQVDSEEANWSGEKFKEYQKKQKEKAGDEYVSSGRGTGKRKLKDTPETTKTSTKGRYVSMGRGTGRRKLD
;
A
#
# COMPACT_ATOMS: atom_id res chain seq x y z
N MET A 1 10.86 20.15 -2.08
CA MET A 1 9.91 19.37 -1.24
C MET A 1 9.00 20.34 -0.53
N GLY A 2 7.68 20.15 -0.61
CA GLY A 2 6.72 21.06 0.03
C GLY A 2 6.44 20.67 1.49
N LYS A 3 6.26 21.65 2.35
CA LYS A 3 5.71 21.43 3.71
C LYS A 3 4.20 21.27 3.62
N ILE A 4 3.66 20.23 4.24
CA ILE A 4 2.22 19.98 4.31
C ILE A 4 1.72 20.45 5.68
N THR A 5 0.69 21.30 5.68
CA THR A 5 0.02 21.70 6.90
C THR A 5 -1.01 20.65 7.29
N LYS A 6 -0.73 19.87 8.34
CA LYS A 6 -1.72 18.95 8.93
C LYS A 6 -2.54 19.70 9.96
N VAL A 7 -3.86 19.66 9.79
CA VAL A 7 -4.83 20.26 10.72
C VAL A 7 -5.49 19.15 11.52
N GLY A 8 -5.44 19.25 12.85
CA GLY A 8 -5.99 18.26 13.79
C GLY A 8 -6.92 18.90 14.81
N GLY A 9 -7.51 18.09 15.69
CA GLY A 9 -8.36 18.58 16.79
C GLY A 9 -9.58 19.38 16.32
N ARG A 10 -10.22 18.97 15.21
CA ARG A 10 -11.35 19.71 14.60
C ARG A 10 -11.00 21.14 14.18
N GLY A 11 -9.75 21.41 13.80
CA GLY A 11 -9.32 22.73 13.34
C GLY A 11 -8.51 23.54 14.35
N THR A 12 -8.41 23.09 15.61
CA THR A 12 -7.74 23.83 16.69
C THR A 12 -6.22 23.67 16.71
N SER A 13 -5.67 22.69 15.99
CA SER A 13 -4.23 22.47 15.93
C SER A 13 -3.73 22.40 14.49
N LYS A 14 -2.60 23.04 14.22
CA LYS A 14 -1.90 22.99 12.93
C LYS A 14 -0.44 22.65 13.17
N ARG A 15 0.11 21.69 12.40
CA ARG A 15 1.54 21.36 12.40
C ARG A 15 2.04 21.30 10.95
N GLN A 16 3.18 21.94 10.71
CA GLN A 16 3.89 21.79 9.44
C GLN A 16 4.73 20.52 9.52
N VAL A 17 4.52 19.62 8.58
CA VAL A 17 5.28 18.37 8.46
C VAL A 17 5.85 18.32 7.04
N ASP A 18 7.08 17.85 6.92
CA ASP A 18 7.70 17.66 5.61
C ASP A 18 6.97 16.58 4.82
N SER A 19 6.75 16.84 3.52
CA SER A 19 5.99 15.97 2.61
C SER A 19 6.49 14.51 2.59
N GLU A 20 7.79 14.28 2.77
CA GLU A 20 8.39 12.95 2.65
C GLU A 20 8.06 12.00 3.80
N GLU A 21 7.78 12.53 5.00
CA GLU A 21 7.40 11.74 6.18
C GLU A 21 5.92 11.34 6.14
N ALA A 22 5.11 12.00 5.32
CA ALA A 22 3.67 11.74 5.21
C ALA A 22 3.32 10.67 4.16
N ASN A 23 4.30 9.96 3.60
CA ASN A 23 4.07 8.92 2.58
C ASN A 23 3.55 7.63 3.22
N TRP A 24 2.22 7.58 3.42
CA TRP A 24 1.45 6.43 3.91
C TRP A 24 1.24 5.33 2.86
N SER A 25 1.78 5.52 1.65
CA SER A 25 1.60 4.62 0.51
C SER A 25 2.93 4.35 -0.21
N GLY A 26 2.95 3.32 -1.06
CA GLY A 26 4.14 3.00 -1.85
C GLY A 26 5.18 2.14 -1.11
N GLU A 27 6.46 2.39 -1.36
CA GLU A 27 7.57 1.55 -0.91
C GLU A 27 7.78 1.62 0.61
N LYS A 28 7.73 2.82 1.20
CA LYS A 28 7.84 3.01 2.66
C LYS A 28 6.77 2.23 3.43
N PHE A 29 5.54 2.16 2.91
CA PHE A 29 4.47 1.37 3.53
C PHE A 29 4.72 -0.15 3.42
N LYS A 30 5.29 -0.61 2.30
CA LYS A 30 5.68 -2.02 2.14
C LYS A 30 6.78 -2.41 3.12
N GLU A 31 7.78 -1.56 3.35
CA GLU A 31 8.82 -1.81 4.36
C GLU A 31 8.22 -1.89 5.77
N TYR A 32 7.28 -1.00 6.10
CA TYR A 32 6.54 -1.07 7.35
C TYR A 32 5.76 -2.39 7.49
N GLN A 33 5.05 -2.81 6.44
CA GLN A 33 4.33 -4.09 6.43
C GLN A 33 5.27 -5.30 6.61
N LYS A 34 6.45 -5.29 5.98
CA LYS A 34 7.46 -6.35 6.18
C LYS A 34 7.90 -6.44 7.64
N LYS A 35 8.25 -5.30 8.26
CA LYS A 35 8.63 -5.24 9.68
C LYS A 35 7.52 -5.75 10.61
N GLN A 36 6.25 -5.44 10.32
CA GLN A 36 5.14 -5.94 11.11
C GLN A 36 4.91 -7.43 10.91
N LYS A 37 5.04 -7.93 9.68
CA LYS A 37 4.90 -9.33 9.34
C LYS A 37 5.96 -10.21 10.02
N GLU A 38 7.19 -9.72 10.14
CA GLU A 38 8.26 -10.39 10.89
C GLU A 38 7.92 -10.51 12.38
N LYS A 39 7.43 -9.43 12.99
CA LYS A 39 7.03 -9.39 14.40
C LYS A 39 5.83 -10.30 14.70
N ALA A 40 4.82 -10.30 13.84
CA ALA A 40 3.58 -11.06 14.00
C ALA A 40 3.66 -12.47 13.37
N GLY A 41 4.86 -12.95 13.05
CA GLY A 41 5.00 -14.05 12.10
C GLY A 41 4.46 -15.42 12.57
N ASP A 42 4.28 -15.61 13.88
CA ASP A 42 3.70 -16.82 14.47
C ASP A 42 2.16 -16.77 14.57
N GLU A 43 1.54 -15.65 14.20
CA GLU A 43 0.09 -15.54 14.11
C GLU A 43 -0.47 -16.34 12.94
N TYR A 44 -1.70 -16.82 13.10
CA TYR A 44 -2.40 -17.60 12.08
C TYR A 44 -3.34 -16.72 11.27
N VAL A 45 -3.23 -16.82 9.95
CA VAL A 45 -4.22 -16.28 9.01
C VAL A 45 -5.19 -17.40 8.67
N SER A 46 -6.47 -17.20 8.96
CA SER A 46 -7.53 -18.08 8.51
C SER A 46 -8.06 -17.65 7.13
N SER A 47 -8.33 -18.62 6.27
CA SER A 47 -8.89 -18.40 4.94
C SER A 47 -10.04 -19.37 4.68
N GLY A 48 -10.83 -19.10 3.63
CA GLY A 48 -11.93 -19.98 3.23
C GLY A 48 -12.98 -20.20 4.32
N ARG A 49 -13.32 -19.16 5.11
CA ARG A 49 -14.24 -19.25 6.27
C ARG A 49 -13.74 -20.18 7.40
N GLY A 50 -12.42 -20.30 7.56
CA GLY A 50 -11.80 -21.06 8.65
C GLY A 50 -11.30 -22.45 8.26
N THR A 51 -11.58 -22.91 7.03
CA THR A 51 -11.13 -24.20 6.51
C THR A 51 -9.62 -24.21 6.22
N GLY A 52 -9.06 -23.06 5.85
CA GLY A 52 -7.62 -22.89 5.69
C GLY A 52 -7.01 -22.16 6.88
N LYS A 53 -5.87 -22.66 7.37
CA LYS A 53 -5.02 -21.94 8.33
C LYS A 53 -3.59 -21.99 7.84
N ARG A 54 -2.88 -20.87 7.93
CA ARG A 54 -1.47 -20.75 7.57
C ARG A 54 -0.82 -19.71 8.48
N LYS A 55 0.46 -19.91 8.81
CA LYS A 55 1.18 -18.89 9.59
C LYS A 55 1.40 -17.65 8.73
N LEU A 56 1.48 -16.50 9.38
CA LEU A 56 1.68 -15.23 8.70
C LEU A 56 3.04 -15.20 7.96
N LYS A 57 4.06 -15.85 8.52
CA LYS A 57 5.38 -16.08 7.89
C LYS A 57 5.27 -16.73 6.50
N ASP A 58 4.40 -17.73 6.37
CA ASP A 58 4.20 -18.50 5.12
C ASP A 58 3.39 -17.73 4.06
N THR A 59 3.07 -16.46 4.29
CA THR A 59 2.37 -15.62 3.31
C THR A 59 3.29 -15.22 2.17
N PRO A 60 2.92 -15.47 0.90
CA PRO A 60 3.70 -14.96 -0.22
C PRO A 60 3.77 -13.44 -0.17
N GLU A 61 4.91 -12.87 -0.54
CA GLU A 61 5.01 -11.42 -0.72
C GLU A 61 4.19 -10.97 -1.93
N THR A 62 3.54 -9.82 -1.81
CA THR A 62 2.80 -9.23 -2.93
C THR A 62 3.79 -8.67 -3.95
N THR A 63 3.99 -9.39 -5.05
CA THR A 63 4.75 -8.89 -6.20
C THR A 63 3.89 -7.91 -6.99
N LYS A 64 4.48 -6.78 -7.40
CA LYS A 64 3.82 -5.89 -8.37
C LYS A 64 3.99 -6.54 -9.73
N THR A 65 2.90 -6.96 -10.38
CA THR A 65 2.97 -7.40 -11.77
C THR A 65 3.38 -6.21 -12.64
N SER A 66 4.31 -6.43 -13.57
CA SER A 66 4.69 -5.39 -14.53
C SER A 66 3.50 -5.02 -15.42
N THR A 67 3.27 -3.72 -15.53
CA THR A 67 2.29 -3.12 -16.45
C THR A 67 2.87 -2.86 -17.84
N LYS A 68 4.18 -3.06 -18.03
CA LYS A 68 4.87 -2.87 -19.31
C LYS A 68 4.24 -3.74 -20.40
N GLY A 69 3.86 -3.11 -21.50
CA GLY A 69 3.19 -3.73 -22.65
C GLY A 69 1.67 -3.91 -22.51
N ARG A 70 1.06 -3.57 -21.36
CA ARG A 70 -0.40 -3.67 -21.18
C ARG A 70 -1.12 -2.49 -21.82
N TYR A 71 -2.34 -2.71 -22.30
CA TYR A 71 -3.18 -1.65 -22.83
C TYR A 71 -4.21 -1.20 -21.81
N VAL A 72 -4.27 0.10 -21.53
CA VAL A 72 -5.28 0.72 -20.69
C VAL A 72 -6.29 1.45 -21.56
N SER A 73 -7.58 1.25 -21.28
CA SER A 73 -8.67 1.96 -21.96
C SER A 73 -8.69 3.42 -21.54
N MET A 74 -8.84 4.31 -22.51
CA MET A 74 -8.94 5.76 -22.33
C MET A 74 -10.19 6.28 -23.03
N GLY A 75 -10.55 7.54 -22.77
CA GLY A 75 -11.65 8.21 -23.49
C GLY A 75 -13.02 7.55 -23.29
N ARG A 76 -13.31 7.02 -22.10
CA ARG A 76 -14.53 6.24 -21.80
C ARG A 76 -14.67 4.95 -22.63
N GLY A 77 -13.55 4.33 -23.02
CA GLY A 77 -13.53 3.04 -23.70
C GLY A 77 -13.36 3.11 -25.21
N THR A 78 -13.27 4.31 -25.78
CA THR A 78 -13.09 4.50 -27.23
C THR A 78 -11.63 4.45 -27.69
N GLY A 79 -10.67 4.57 -26.77
CA GLY A 79 -9.24 4.54 -27.07
C GLY A 79 -8.48 3.56 -26.18
N ARG A 80 -7.28 3.17 -26.62
CA ARG A 80 -6.35 2.37 -25.80
C ARG A 80 -4.95 2.95 -25.89
N ARG A 81 -4.26 3.05 -24.75
CA ARG A 81 -2.85 3.43 -24.67
C ARG A 81 -2.03 2.25 -24.18
N LYS A 82 -0.88 2.00 -24.82
CA LYS A 82 0.11 1.04 -24.32
C LYS A 82 0.86 1.66 -23.14
N LEU A 83 1.02 0.90 -22.07
CA LEU A 83 1.88 1.27 -20.95
C LEU A 83 3.29 0.75 -21.24
N ASP A 84 4.30 1.59 -21.08
CA ASP A 84 5.72 1.23 -21.22
C ASP A 84 6.32 0.67 -19.93
#